data_AF-A0A1H5LK01-F1
#
_entry.id   AF-A0A1H5LK01-F1
#
_cell.length_a   1.000
_cell.length_b   1.000
_cell.length_c   1.000
_cell.angle_alpha   90.00
_cell.angle_beta   90.00
_cell.angle_gamma   90.00
#
_symmetry.space_group_name_H-M   'P 1'
#
loop_
_entity.id
_entity.type
_entity.pdbx_description
1 polymer ?
#
loop_
_entity_poly.entity_id
_entity_poly.type
_entity_poly.pdbx_seq_one_letter_code
_entity_poly.pdbx_strand_id
1 'polypeptide(L)'
;MLIQKINFILTKIFLLIFEPTRVGYFKYLFFKNVQKTGEGVKITGKIKVINNAGLTVGGNVYFGEDVEMRCHGGVIIGNDVIIEDDCRIISSYPVVRNNYDPTFISELPGSIIIGDNVLIGKGSIIRSEVEIPSNTVIPPYSFIGTPADLSRTTATAQNFHGAKRQEYDRVSVIEKYEEFPDEVVFVFSTGRSGSNAIETLANKNPRINAFHEPFYAQIKILAFNYSAGFISEEEAKNNLIKIYLSAPISQRKKIYLESDQKLVPFIKIISSLFPKAKFIWLIRSPGSFLKSAKARGWFLNDYPTVLNNQVLITPEMMSDACRLTGDFTDEFTKEEWLSLSHDDKILWYWFYWNKLIEHQLRSVSNKKYLLKLEDINTNAKSFFEFVSNEFNSDWKPEVTNKVKKKHQKKYSSVTNNKVNYYDLEKLKDYYSSLDENIFSLERINE
;
A
#
# COMPACT_ATOMS: atom_id res chain seq x y z
N MET A 1 -54.13 18.48 -12.34
CA MET A 1 -53.26 19.56 -12.87
C MET A 1 -52.55 20.37 -11.77
N LEU A 2 -53.26 20.95 -10.80
CA LEU A 2 -52.63 21.77 -9.73
C LEU A 2 -51.67 20.95 -8.85
N ILE A 3 -52.06 19.75 -8.43
CA ILE A 3 -51.23 18.83 -7.62
C ILE A 3 -49.94 18.43 -8.37
N GLN A 4 -50.01 18.20 -9.68
CA GLN A 4 -48.83 17.88 -10.49
C GLN A 4 -47.86 19.07 -10.57
N LYS A 5 -48.37 20.31 -10.67
CA LYS A 5 -47.54 21.52 -10.63
C LYS A 5 -46.88 21.71 -9.27
N ILE A 6 -47.61 21.46 -8.18
CA ILE A 6 -47.06 21.55 -6.81
C ILE A 6 -45.97 20.49 -6.60
N ASN A 7 -46.20 19.23 -6.99
CA ASN A 7 -45.20 18.17 -6.88
C ASN A 7 -43.93 18.46 -7.71
N PHE A 8 -44.09 19.05 -8.90
CA PHE A 8 -42.96 19.47 -9.72
C PHE A 8 -42.12 20.58 -9.05
N ILE A 9 -42.79 21.59 -8.46
CA ILE A 9 -42.12 22.68 -7.75
C ILE A 9 -41.41 22.15 -6.49
N LEU A 10 -42.07 21.31 -5.69
CA LEU A 10 -41.48 20.71 -4.50
C LEU A 10 -40.27 19.83 -4.84
N THR A 11 -40.34 19.06 -5.93
CA THR A 11 -39.21 18.26 -6.43
C THR A 11 -38.05 19.15 -6.85
N LYS A 12 -38.29 20.27 -7.55
CA LYS A 12 -37.24 21.23 -7.91
C LYS A 12 -36.59 21.88 -6.70
N ILE A 13 -37.38 22.28 -5.70
CA ILE A 13 -36.87 22.86 -4.45
C ILE A 13 -36.06 21.82 -3.67
N PHE A 14 -36.55 20.59 -3.59
CA PHE A 14 -35.83 19.48 -2.97
C PHE A 14 -34.50 19.22 -3.68
N LEU A 15 -34.49 19.12 -5.01
CA LEU A 15 -33.25 18.96 -5.77
C LEU A 15 -32.30 20.14 -5.57
N LEU A 16 -32.78 21.39 -5.62
CA LEU A 16 -31.94 22.58 -5.41
C LEU A 16 -31.28 22.63 -4.02
N ILE A 17 -31.97 22.17 -2.98
CA ILE A 17 -31.47 22.21 -1.60
C ILE A 17 -30.61 20.97 -1.29
N PHE A 18 -31.02 19.79 -1.78
CA PHE A 18 -30.41 18.52 -1.38
C PHE A 18 -29.36 17.98 -2.37
N GLU A 19 -29.40 18.32 -3.66
CA GLU A 19 -28.36 17.89 -4.61
C GLU A 19 -26.98 18.44 -4.26
N PRO A 20 -26.81 19.75 -3.96
CA PRO A 20 -25.48 20.28 -3.60
C PRO A 20 -24.94 19.65 -2.31
N THR A 21 -25.82 19.36 -1.34
CA THR A 21 -25.42 18.70 -0.09
C THR A 21 -25.11 17.22 -0.31
N ARG A 22 -25.78 16.55 -1.24
CA ARG A 22 -25.51 15.15 -1.60
C ARG A 22 -24.21 15.00 -2.38
N VAL A 23 -23.95 15.82 -3.38
CA VAL A 23 -22.66 15.86 -4.10
C VAL A 23 -21.55 16.24 -3.13
N GLY A 24 -21.78 17.24 -2.28
CA GLY A 24 -20.86 17.61 -1.20
C GLY A 24 -20.56 16.46 -0.24
N TYR A 25 -21.57 15.64 0.11
CA TYR A 25 -21.41 14.47 0.97
C TYR A 25 -20.59 13.37 0.30
N PHE A 26 -20.87 13.01 -0.96
CA PHE A 26 -20.07 12.01 -1.68
C PHE A 26 -18.64 12.48 -1.90
N LYS A 27 -18.45 13.77 -2.22
CA LYS A 27 -17.14 14.40 -2.30
C LYS A 27 -16.39 14.31 -0.98
N TYR A 28 -17.04 14.64 0.14
CA TYR A 28 -16.47 14.49 1.47
C TYR A 28 -16.08 13.04 1.78
N LEU A 29 -16.97 12.07 1.52
CA LEU A 29 -16.68 10.64 1.74
C LEU A 29 -15.53 10.14 0.86
N PHE A 30 -15.44 10.64 -0.37
CA PHE A 30 -14.33 10.34 -1.27
C PHE A 30 -13.01 10.81 -0.64
N PHE A 31 -12.85 12.12 -0.42
CA PHE A 31 -11.60 12.69 0.09
C PHE A 31 -11.22 12.21 1.49
N LYS A 32 -12.21 11.88 2.33
CA LYS A 32 -11.96 11.36 3.68
C LYS A 32 -11.27 10.00 3.66
N ASN A 33 -11.56 9.18 2.67
CA ASN A 33 -11.27 7.75 2.71
C ASN A 33 -10.34 7.29 1.58
N VAL A 34 -10.11 8.11 0.55
CA VAL A 34 -9.06 7.87 -0.46
C VAL A 34 -7.70 7.96 0.21
N GLN A 35 -6.80 7.03 -0.11
CA GLN A 35 -5.48 6.96 0.51
C GLN A 35 -4.63 8.19 0.19
N LYS A 36 -4.65 8.64 -1.07
CA LYS A 36 -3.93 9.83 -1.54
C LYS A 36 -4.66 10.48 -2.70
N THR A 37 -4.77 11.80 -2.66
CA THR A 37 -5.34 12.63 -3.73
C THR A 37 -4.42 13.79 -4.04
N GLY A 38 -4.10 14.00 -5.31
CA GLY A 38 -3.43 15.21 -5.79
C GLY A 38 -4.32 16.45 -5.72
N GLU A 39 -3.74 17.60 -6.06
CA GLU A 39 -4.47 18.86 -6.15
C GLU A 39 -5.37 18.89 -7.39
N GLY A 40 -6.45 19.69 -7.37
CA GLY A 40 -7.28 19.91 -8.56
C GLY A 40 -8.25 18.77 -8.90
N VAL A 41 -8.42 17.76 -8.04
CA VAL A 41 -9.41 16.68 -8.24
C VAL A 41 -10.83 17.24 -8.20
N LYS A 42 -11.60 16.99 -9.27
CA LYS A 42 -12.99 17.43 -9.46
C LYS A 42 -13.92 16.24 -9.54
N ILE A 43 -15.06 16.33 -8.86
CA ILE A 43 -16.13 15.33 -8.89
C ILE A 43 -17.41 16.11 -9.15
N THR A 44 -18.05 15.87 -10.29
CA THR A 44 -19.23 16.63 -10.72
C THR A 44 -20.55 15.96 -10.37
N GLY A 45 -20.57 14.64 -10.21
CA GLY A 45 -21.77 13.90 -9.84
C GLY A 45 -21.56 12.91 -8.69
N LYS A 46 -22.43 11.90 -8.66
CA LYS A 46 -22.34 10.82 -7.66
C LYS A 46 -21.15 9.92 -7.97
N ILE A 47 -20.28 9.72 -6.99
CA ILE A 47 -19.19 8.73 -7.07
C ILE A 47 -19.38 7.68 -5.99
N LYS A 48 -19.19 6.41 -6.36
CA LYS A 48 -19.27 5.29 -5.41
C LYS A 48 -17.94 4.57 -5.40
N VAL A 49 -17.19 4.73 -4.30
CA VAL A 49 -15.92 4.03 -4.11
C VAL A 49 -16.08 2.96 -3.03
N ILE A 50 -15.77 1.73 -3.37
CA ILE A 50 -15.80 0.57 -2.48
C ILE A 50 -14.36 0.14 -2.21
N ASN A 51 -14.00 0.02 -0.92
CA ASN A 51 -12.69 -0.41 -0.44
C ASN A 51 -11.53 0.44 -0.97
N ASN A 52 -11.51 1.71 -0.58
CA ASN A 52 -10.59 2.73 -1.08
C ASN A 52 -9.23 2.80 -0.41
N ALA A 53 -8.92 1.86 0.48
CA ALA A 53 -7.61 1.77 1.10
C ALA A 53 -6.46 1.56 0.09
N GLY A 54 -6.77 1.14 -1.15
CA GLY A 54 -5.81 1.05 -2.26
C GLY A 54 -6.05 2.05 -3.39
N LEU A 55 -6.88 3.08 -3.21
CA LEU A 55 -7.11 4.10 -4.24
C LEU A 55 -6.13 5.26 -4.09
N THR A 56 -5.30 5.48 -5.10
CA THR A 56 -4.44 6.66 -5.26
C THR A 56 -4.87 7.45 -6.48
N VAL A 57 -5.00 8.77 -6.33
CA VAL A 57 -5.42 9.69 -7.39
C VAL A 57 -4.40 10.82 -7.53
N GLY A 58 -3.91 11.05 -8.73
CA GLY A 58 -3.00 12.14 -9.08
C GLY A 58 -3.67 13.51 -9.06
N GLY A 59 -2.99 14.51 -9.65
CA GLY A 59 -3.49 15.87 -9.77
C GLY A 59 -4.43 16.05 -10.96
N ASN A 60 -5.31 17.05 -10.90
CA ASN A 60 -6.23 17.46 -11.97
C ASN A 60 -7.14 16.35 -12.51
N VAL A 61 -7.47 15.35 -11.69
CA VAL A 61 -8.36 14.26 -12.10
C VAL A 61 -9.82 14.71 -12.05
N TYR A 62 -10.56 14.46 -13.12
CA TYR A 62 -11.99 14.73 -13.22
C TYR A 62 -12.79 13.42 -13.19
N PHE A 63 -13.77 13.33 -12.30
CA PHE A 63 -14.76 12.26 -12.27
C PHE A 63 -16.14 12.82 -12.64
N GLY A 64 -16.74 12.23 -13.67
CA GLY A 64 -18.10 12.50 -14.12
C GLY A 64 -19.17 11.97 -13.15
N GLU A 65 -20.39 11.87 -13.64
CA GLU A 65 -21.54 11.39 -12.89
C GLU A 65 -21.60 9.86 -12.84
N ASP A 66 -22.05 9.31 -11.70
CA ASP A 66 -22.28 7.88 -11.49
C ASP A 66 -21.08 6.95 -11.74
N VAL A 67 -19.87 7.46 -11.53
CA VAL A 67 -18.65 6.63 -11.55
C VAL A 67 -18.64 5.67 -10.35
N GLU A 68 -18.51 4.36 -10.62
CA GLU A 68 -18.32 3.32 -9.60
C GLU A 68 -16.89 2.78 -9.64
N MET A 69 -16.22 2.78 -8.48
CA MET A 69 -14.89 2.21 -8.33
C MET A 69 -14.88 1.16 -7.23
N ARG A 70 -14.30 0.00 -7.52
CA ARG A 70 -14.06 -1.09 -6.56
C ARG A 70 -12.56 -1.30 -6.47
N CYS A 71 -11.94 -0.81 -5.40
CA CYS A 71 -10.49 -0.64 -5.30
C CYS A 71 -9.81 -1.73 -4.44
N HIS A 72 -10.37 -2.95 -4.38
CA HIS A 72 -9.83 -4.04 -3.56
C HIS A 72 -8.39 -4.43 -3.95
N GLY A 73 -8.07 -4.43 -5.25
CA GLY A 73 -6.74 -4.77 -5.78
C GLY A 73 -5.82 -3.57 -5.86
N GLY A 74 -6.34 -2.41 -5.46
CA GLY A 74 -5.75 -1.12 -5.67
C GLY A 74 -6.06 -0.53 -7.04
N VAL A 75 -6.23 0.78 -7.07
CA VAL A 75 -6.46 1.57 -8.28
C VAL A 75 -5.57 2.79 -8.17
N ILE A 76 -4.68 2.96 -9.14
CA ILE A 76 -3.79 4.11 -9.24
C ILE A 76 -4.20 4.90 -10.46
N ILE A 77 -4.55 6.17 -10.26
CA ILE A 77 -4.91 7.12 -11.31
C ILE A 77 -3.84 8.20 -11.34
N GLY A 78 -3.23 8.40 -12.50
CA GLY A 78 -2.22 9.43 -12.77
C GLY A 78 -2.79 10.85 -12.73
N ASN A 79 -2.06 11.77 -13.34
CA ASN A 79 -2.39 13.18 -13.45
C ASN A 79 -3.19 13.47 -14.72
N ASP A 80 -3.99 14.55 -14.69
CA ASP A 80 -4.71 15.07 -15.86
C ASP A 80 -5.62 14.01 -16.51
N VAL A 81 -6.23 13.16 -15.68
CA VAL A 81 -7.14 12.09 -16.11
C VAL A 81 -8.59 12.57 -16.09
N ILE A 82 -9.34 12.30 -17.15
CA ILE A 82 -10.79 12.53 -17.23
C ILE A 82 -11.48 11.17 -17.27
N ILE A 83 -12.32 10.89 -16.29
CA ILE A 83 -13.23 9.74 -16.27
C ILE A 83 -14.64 10.29 -16.44
N GLU A 84 -15.23 10.07 -17.61
CA GLU A 84 -16.58 10.55 -17.92
C GLU A 84 -17.66 9.75 -17.17
N ASP A 85 -18.92 10.11 -17.41
CA ASP A 85 -20.07 9.57 -16.69
C ASP A 85 -20.21 8.05 -16.84
N ASP A 86 -20.92 7.43 -15.91
CA ASP A 86 -21.33 6.01 -15.95
C ASP A 86 -20.17 4.99 -16.03
N CYS A 87 -18.92 5.41 -15.78
CA CYS A 87 -17.76 4.53 -15.83
C CYS A 87 -17.68 3.58 -14.62
N ARG A 88 -17.12 2.39 -14.83
CA ARG A 88 -16.86 1.40 -13.78
C ARG A 88 -15.40 0.98 -13.76
N ILE A 89 -14.70 1.17 -12.65
CA ILE A 89 -13.30 0.74 -12.47
C ILE A 89 -13.27 -0.33 -11.38
N ILE A 90 -12.97 -1.56 -11.75
CA ILE A 90 -13.19 -2.73 -10.91
C ILE A 90 -11.90 -3.54 -10.77
N SER A 91 -11.06 -3.20 -9.79
CA SER A 91 -9.82 -3.92 -9.43
C SER A 91 -10.07 -5.22 -8.62
N SER A 92 -11.32 -5.68 -8.58
CA SER A 92 -11.72 -6.90 -7.88
C SER A 92 -12.35 -7.89 -8.85
N TYR A 93 -12.02 -9.16 -8.73
CA TYR A 93 -12.81 -10.19 -9.36
C TYR A 93 -14.16 -10.33 -8.64
N PRO A 94 -15.27 -10.55 -9.38
CA PRO A 94 -16.53 -10.87 -8.74
C PRO A 94 -16.33 -12.15 -7.91
N VAL A 95 -16.57 -12.05 -6.61
CA VAL A 95 -16.64 -13.23 -5.75
C VAL A 95 -17.90 -13.98 -6.15
N VAL A 96 -17.76 -14.99 -7.00
CA VAL A 96 -18.86 -15.91 -7.30
C VAL A 96 -19.01 -16.81 -6.07
N ARG A 97 -19.90 -16.41 -5.15
CA ARG A 97 -20.31 -17.30 -4.07
C ARG A 97 -21.09 -18.45 -4.69
N ASN A 98 -20.43 -19.58 -4.89
CA ASN A 98 -21.12 -20.80 -5.25
C ASN A 98 -21.75 -21.38 -3.98
N ASN A 99 -23.06 -21.62 -3.98
CA ASN A 99 -23.81 -22.05 -2.78
C ASN A 99 -23.39 -23.43 -2.23
N TYR A 100 -22.54 -24.17 -2.95
CA TYR A 100 -22.14 -25.53 -2.61
C TYR A 100 -20.69 -25.69 -2.18
N ASP A 101 -19.87 -24.66 -2.30
CA ASP A 101 -18.48 -24.73 -1.84
C ASP A 101 -17.97 -23.35 -1.38
N PRO A 102 -17.84 -23.11 -0.07
CA PRO A 102 -17.30 -21.86 0.46
C PRO A 102 -15.81 -21.67 0.13
N THR A 103 -15.14 -22.64 -0.52
CA THR A 103 -13.74 -22.54 -0.94
C THR A 103 -13.55 -21.99 -2.36
N PHE A 104 -14.62 -21.61 -3.07
CA PHE A 104 -14.51 -21.11 -4.44
C PHE A 104 -13.98 -19.67 -4.54
N ILE A 105 -12.64 -19.60 -4.60
CA ILE A 105 -11.72 -18.70 -5.30
C ILE A 105 -12.26 -17.30 -5.66
N SER A 106 -11.92 -16.29 -4.86
CA SER A 106 -11.64 -14.97 -5.42
C SER A 106 -10.27 -15.07 -6.10
N GLU A 107 -10.20 -14.93 -7.42
CA GLU A 107 -8.94 -14.54 -8.04
C GLU A 107 -8.45 -13.28 -7.34
N LEU A 108 -7.13 -13.22 -7.10
CA LEU A 108 -6.53 -12.12 -6.37
C LEU A 108 -6.96 -10.81 -7.00
N PRO A 109 -7.36 -9.83 -6.20
CA PRO A 109 -7.79 -8.58 -6.76
C PRO A 109 -6.59 -7.93 -7.47
N GLY A 110 -6.67 -7.84 -8.80
CA GLY A 110 -5.59 -7.29 -9.63
C GLY A 110 -5.64 -5.77 -9.66
N SER A 111 -4.48 -5.13 -9.51
CA SER A 111 -4.38 -3.67 -9.53
C SER A 111 -4.80 -3.10 -10.88
N ILE A 112 -5.38 -1.91 -10.87
CA ILE A 112 -5.60 -1.10 -12.08
C ILE A 112 -4.67 0.10 -12.03
N ILE A 113 -3.96 0.34 -13.12
CA ILE A 113 -3.10 1.50 -13.30
C ILE A 113 -3.66 2.32 -14.46
N ILE A 114 -3.90 3.60 -14.24
CA ILE A 114 -4.29 4.57 -15.27
C ILE A 114 -3.19 5.64 -15.27
N GLY A 115 -2.47 5.77 -16.38
CA GLY A 115 -1.38 6.72 -16.56
C GLY A 115 -1.85 8.18 -16.62
N ASP A 116 -0.93 9.06 -17.00
CA ASP A 116 -1.16 10.51 -17.06
C ASP A 116 -1.83 10.90 -18.38
N ASN A 117 -2.61 11.99 -18.40
CA ASN A 117 -3.26 12.50 -19.61
C ASN A 117 -4.14 11.44 -20.30
N VAL A 118 -4.96 10.74 -19.50
CA VAL A 118 -5.89 9.70 -19.98
C VAL A 118 -7.32 10.24 -20.02
N LEU A 119 -8.05 9.95 -21.11
CA LEU A 119 -9.49 10.15 -21.19
C LEU A 119 -10.19 8.79 -21.21
N ILE A 120 -11.05 8.54 -20.22
CA ILE A 120 -11.93 7.38 -20.17
C ILE A 120 -13.34 7.82 -20.54
N GLY A 121 -13.75 7.47 -21.76
CA GLY A 121 -15.04 7.84 -22.31
C GLY A 121 -16.21 7.20 -21.57
N LYS A 122 -17.36 7.89 -21.61
CA LYS A 122 -18.59 7.56 -20.88
C LYS A 122 -18.96 6.08 -20.93
N GLY A 123 -19.38 5.51 -19.81
CA GLY A 123 -19.91 4.15 -19.73
C GLY A 123 -18.88 3.04 -19.88
N SER A 124 -17.58 3.37 -19.89
CA SER A 124 -16.52 2.38 -20.02
C SER A 124 -16.35 1.56 -18.74
N ILE A 125 -15.96 0.29 -18.91
CA ILE A 125 -15.69 -0.65 -17.82
C ILE A 125 -14.22 -1.07 -17.88
N ILE A 126 -13.47 -0.74 -16.83
CA ILE A 126 -12.09 -1.13 -16.64
C ILE A 126 -12.03 -2.25 -15.58
N ARG A 127 -11.45 -3.39 -15.92
CA ARG A 127 -11.33 -4.57 -15.05
C ARG A 127 -9.94 -4.66 -14.42
N SER A 128 -9.79 -5.58 -13.49
CA SER A 128 -8.54 -5.86 -12.78
C SER A 128 -7.40 -6.20 -13.73
N GLU A 129 -6.17 -5.93 -13.30
CA GLU A 129 -4.93 -6.19 -14.06
C GLU A 129 -4.81 -5.39 -15.37
N VAL A 130 -5.58 -4.31 -15.50
CA VAL A 130 -5.46 -3.39 -16.63
C VAL A 130 -4.47 -2.28 -16.30
N GLU A 131 -3.53 -2.07 -17.22
CA GLU A 131 -2.66 -0.89 -17.29
C GLU A 131 -3.10 -0.06 -18.49
N ILE A 132 -3.63 1.14 -18.23
CA ILE A 132 -3.93 2.14 -19.26
C ILE A 132 -2.73 3.09 -19.30
N PRO A 133 -1.96 3.12 -20.39
CA PRO A 133 -0.80 3.99 -20.52
C PRO A 133 -1.16 5.47 -20.51
N SER A 134 -0.16 6.31 -20.30
CA SER A 134 -0.32 7.74 -20.46
C SER A 134 -0.74 8.12 -21.89
N ASN A 135 -1.31 9.32 -22.07
CA ASN A 135 -1.73 9.86 -23.37
C ASN A 135 -2.75 8.99 -24.11
N THR A 136 -3.52 8.18 -23.38
CA THR A 136 -4.47 7.23 -23.95
C THR A 136 -5.89 7.78 -23.93
N VAL A 137 -6.62 7.57 -25.03
CA VAL A 137 -8.06 7.82 -25.10
C VAL A 137 -8.80 6.50 -25.20
N ILE A 138 -9.64 6.21 -24.22
CA ILE A 138 -10.57 5.08 -24.23
C ILE A 138 -11.92 5.57 -24.73
N PRO A 139 -12.42 5.07 -25.88
CA PRO A 139 -13.72 5.46 -26.40
C PRO A 139 -14.87 5.16 -25.43
N PRO A 140 -15.99 5.90 -25.49
CA PRO A 140 -17.17 5.58 -24.71
C PRO A 140 -17.65 4.14 -24.87
N TYR A 141 -18.19 3.57 -23.79
CA TYR A 141 -18.73 2.21 -23.69
C TYR A 141 -17.71 1.10 -23.99
N SER A 142 -16.43 1.38 -23.81
CA SER A 142 -15.37 0.39 -23.97
C SER A 142 -15.34 -0.58 -22.80
N PHE A 143 -14.96 -1.83 -23.06
CA PHE A 143 -14.63 -2.81 -22.04
C PHE A 143 -13.14 -3.11 -22.12
N ILE A 144 -12.40 -2.80 -21.05
CA ILE A 144 -10.97 -3.10 -20.95
C ILE A 144 -10.78 -4.11 -19.82
N GLY A 145 -10.19 -5.24 -20.15
CA GLY A 145 -9.92 -6.32 -19.21
C GLY A 145 -8.97 -7.34 -19.78
N THR A 146 -8.63 -8.33 -18.97
CA THR A 146 -7.77 -9.44 -19.38
C THR A 146 -8.50 -10.40 -20.34
N PRO A 147 -7.78 -11.26 -21.08
CA PRO A 147 -8.40 -12.34 -21.83
C PRO A 147 -9.30 -13.24 -20.96
N ALA A 148 -8.99 -13.39 -19.67
CA ALA A 148 -9.81 -14.12 -18.71
C ALA A 148 -11.13 -13.39 -18.39
N ASP A 149 -11.13 -12.05 -18.36
CA ASP A 149 -12.38 -11.27 -18.22
C ASP A 149 -13.27 -11.42 -19.47
N LEU A 150 -12.65 -11.44 -20.66
CA LEU A 150 -13.36 -11.61 -21.93
C LEU A 150 -13.99 -12.99 -22.07
N SER A 151 -13.30 -14.06 -21.66
CA SER A 151 -13.85 -15.42 -21.72
C SER A 151 -15.05 -15.60 -20.76
N ARG A 152 -15.01 -14.99 -19.58
CA ARG A 152 -16.12 -14.99 -18.61
C ARG A 152 -17.31 -14.17 -19.07
N THR A 153 -17.06 -13.00 -19.66
CA THR A 153 -18.12 -12.18 -20.24
C THR A 153 -18.74 -12.89 -21.43
N THR A 154 -18.01 -13.63 -22.27
CA THR A 154 -18.64 -14.41 -23.36
C THR A 154 -19.59 -15.50 -22.89
N ALA A 155 -19.28 -16.22 -21.80
CA ALA A 155 -20.18 -17.22 -21.22
C ALA A 155 -21.48 -16.58 -20.67
N THR A 156 -21.38 -15.33 -20.20
CA THR A 156 -22.53 -14.59 -19.66
C THR A 156 -23.29 -13.84 -20.77
N ALA A 157 -22.60 -13.35 -21.79
CA ALA A 157 -23.13 -12.58 -22.92
C ALA A 157 -23.79 -13.46 -23.98
N GLN A 158 -23.46 -14.75 -24.07
CA GLN A 158 -24.25 -15.72 -24.86
C GLN A 158 -25.71 -15.79 -24.40
N ASN A 159 -26.03 -15.38 -23.17
CA ASN A 159 -27.41 -15.23 -22.68
C ASN A 159 -28.04 -13.85 -22.94
N PHE A 160 -27.27 -12.88 -23.47
CA PHE A 160 -27.76 -11.56 -23.87
C PHE A 160 -27.76 -11.48 -25.40
N HIS A 161 -28.90 -11.83 -26.01
CA HIS A 161 -29.12 -11.75 -27.45
C HIS A 161 -28.79 -10.35 -28.01
N GLY A 162 -27.73 -10.23 -28.82
CA GLY A 162 -27.57 -9.10 -29.75
C GLY A 162 -26.21 -8.40 -29.81
N ALA A 163 -25.25 -8.69 -28.93
CA ALA A 163 -23.94 -8.02 -28.99
C ALA A 163 -23.05 -8.64 -30.09
N LYS A 164 -22.86 -7.92 -31.21
CA LYS A 164 -21.86 -8.30 -32.22
C LYS A 164 -20.46 -8.09 -31.66
N ARG A 165 -19.61 -9.11 -31.82
CA ARG A 165 -18.19 -9.08 -31.44
C ARG A 165 -17.45 -8.12 -32.39
N GLN A 166 -16.90 -7.04 -31.85
CA GLN A 166 -15.93 -6.22 -32.57
C GLN A 166 -14.55 -6.64 -32.05
N GLU A 167 -13.73 -7.22 -32.93
CA GLU A 167 -12.33 -7.50 -32.61
C GLU A 167 -11.59 -6.17 -32.55
N TYR A 168 -10.98 -5.87 -31.40
CA TYR A 168 -10.11 -4.73 -31.23
C TYR A 168 -8.67 -5.20 -31.28
N ASP A 169 -7.83 -4.49 -32.02
CA ASP A 169 -6.40 -4.72 -32.06
C ASP A 169 -5.80 -4.60 -30.66
N ARG A 170 -4.97 -5.59 -30.29
CA ARG A 170 -4.21 -5.55 -29.05
C ARG A 170 -3.17 -4.44 -29.16
N VAL A 171 -3.44 -3.30 -28.54
CA VAL A 171 -2.43 -2.26 -28.40
C VAL A 171 -1.48 -2.69 -27.29
N SER A 172 -0.32 -3.24 -27.65
CA SER A 172 0.79 -3.43 -26.72
C SER A 172 1.47 -2.09 -26.49
N VAL A 173 0.95 -1.30 -25.56
CA VAL A 173 1.62 -0.07 -25.16
C VAL A 173 2.54 -0.39 -24.00
N ILE A 174 3.82 -0.56 -24.31
CA ILE A 174 4.88 -0.37 -23.32
C ILE A 174 5.59 0.90 -23.78
N GLU A 175 5.12 2.05 -23.29
CA GLU A 175 5.82 3.31 -23.51
C GLU A 175 7.10 3.35 -22.68
N LYS A 176 8.09 4.10 -23.17
CA LYS A 176 9.32 4.44 -22.45
C LYS A 176 8.94 5.07 -21.10
N TYR A 177 9.10 4.30 -20.04
CA TYR A 177 8.95 4.81 -18.69
C TYR A 177 9.96 5.93 -18.43
N GLU A 178 9.52 7.00 -17.78
CA GLU A 178 10.42 8.07 -17.32
C GLU A 178 11.46 7.50 -16.34
N GLU A 179 12.63 8.15 -16.27
CA GLU A 179 13.65 7.81 -15.27
C GLU A 179 13.11 8.02 -13.84
N PHE A 180 13.47 7.09 -12.93
CA PHE A 180 13.14 7.24 -11.52
C PHE A 180 13.75 8.52 -10.94
N PRO A 181 13.08 9.17 -9.96
CA PRO A 181 13.63 10.36 -9.34
C PRO A 181 14.94 10.06 -8.58
N ASP A 182 15.86 11.02 -8.64
CA ASP A 182 17.17 10.93 -7.97
C ASP A 182 17.07 11.08 -6.44
N GLU A 183 16.06 11.81 -5.94
CA GLU A 183 15.90 12.15 -4.51
C GLU A 183 14.82 11.29 -3.83
N VAL A 184 15.18 10.03 -3.57
CA VAL A 184 14.28 9.03 -2.95
C VAL A 184 14.88 8.50 -1.66
N VAL A 185 14.05 8.37 -0.63
CA VAL A 185 14.42 7.81 0.67
C VAL A 185 13.47 6.68 1.05
N PHE A 186 14.03 5.53 1.41
CA PHE A 186 13.24 4.39 1.91
C PHE A 186 13.55 4.12 3.37
N VAL A 187 12.51 3.96 4.18
CA VAL A 187 12.59 3.62 5.59
C VAL A 187 12.16 2.17 5.79
N PHE A 188 13.12 1.32 6.12
CA PHE A 188 12.94 -0.09 6.43
C PHE A 188 12.76 -0.28 7.94
N SER A 189 11.76 -1.07 8.34
CA SER A 189 11.50 -1.38 9.74
C SER A 189 10.73 -2.68 9.88
N THR A 190 10.53 -3.15 11.12
CA THR A 190 9.67 -4.31 11.44
C THR A 190 8.17 -3.95 11.51
N GLY A 191 7.79 -2.71 11.20
CA GLY A 191 6.47 -2.18 11.57
C GLY A 191 6.35 -2.00 13.08
N ARG A 192 5.41 -1.17 13.54
CA ARG A 192 5.29 -0.75 14.98
C ARG A 192 6.55 -0.11 15.58
N SER A 193 7.52 0.24 14.74
CA SER A 193 8.77 0.93 15.08
C SER A 193 8.69 2.43 14.81
N GLY A 194 7.47 3.00 14.70
CA GLY A 194 7.27 4.44 14.55
C GLY A 194 7.25 4.94 13.11
N SER A 195 6.84 4.12 12.15
CA SER A 195 6.67 4.51 10.73
C SER A 195 5.81 5.78 10.54
N ASN A 196 4.67 5.91 11.22
CA ASN A 196 3.88 7.15 11.15
C ASN A 196 4.57 8.33 11.87
N ALA A 197 5.42 8.04 12.87
CA ALA A 197 6.16 9.08 13.58
C ALA A 197 7.24 9.67 12.68
N ILE A 198 7.95 8.83 11.90
CA ILE A 198 8.95 9.30 10.95
C ILE A 198 8.33 10.02 9.75
N GLU A 199 7.17 9.57 9.28
CA GLU A 199 6.37 10.27 8.26
C GLU A 199 5.98 11.68 8.76
N THR A 200 5.35 11.75 9.94
CA THR A 200 4.98 13.02 10.57
C THR A 200 6.19 13.94 10.76
N LEU A 201 7.33 13.38 11.19
CA LEU A 201 8.56 14.15 11.37
C LEU A 201 9.06 14.71 10.04
N ALA A 202 9.21 13.85 9.02
CA ALA A 202 9.74 14.21 7.72
C ALA A 202 8.90 15.29 7.02
N ASN A 203 7.57 15.19 7.08
CA ASN A 203 6.64 16.15 6.49
C ASN A 203 6.65 17.54 7.16
N LYS A 204 7.40 17.75 8.25
CA LYS A 204 7.67 19.10 8.78
C LYS A 204 8.63 19.90 7.89
N ASN A 205 9.43 19.24 7.05
CA ASN A 205 10.27 19.91 6.07
C ASN A 205 9.48 20.08 4.76
N PRO A 206 9.25 21.31 4.25
CA PRO A 206 8.46 21.54 3.04
C PRO A 206 9.06 20.93 1.77
N ARG A 207 10.35 20.57 1.78
CA ARG A 207 11.03 19.87 0.69
C ARG A 207 10.81 18.36 0.69
N ILE A 208 10.27 17.77 1.76
CA ILE A 208 10.05 16.33 1.84
C ILE A 208 8.56 16.04 1.65
N ASN A 209 8.27 14.99 0.89
CA ASN A 209 6.94 14.39 0.80
C ASN A 209 7.04 12.96 1.30
N ALA A 210 6.71 12.77 2.57
CA ALA A 210 6.81 11.49 3.25
C ALA A 210 5.47 10.75 3.25
N PHE A 211 5.53 9.45 2.99
CA PHE A 211 4.38 8.56 2.89
C PHE A 211 4.54 7.37 3.81
N HIS A 212 3.47 7.00 4.50
CA HIS A 212 3.38 5.73 5.21
C HIS A 212 2.57 4.72 4.40
N GLU A 213 3.23 3.65 3.97
CA GLU A 213 2.64 2.52 3.22
C GLU A 213 1.75 2.95 2.02
N PRO A 214 2.25 3.78 1.09
CA PRO A 214 1.47 4.35 -0.01
C PRO A 214 0.87 3.30 -0.96
N PHE A 215 1.40 2.08 -0.99
CA PHE A 215 0.96 0.98 -1.86
C PHE A 215 0.55 -0.25 -1.04
N TYR A 216 -0.17 0.00 0.05
CA TYR A 216 -0.45 -0.95 1.13
C TYR A 216 -0.81 -2.36 0.66
N ALA A 217 -1.79 -2.51 -0.23
CA ALA A 217 -2.26 -3.83 -0.66
C ALA A 217 -1.26 -4.51 -1.60
N GLN A 218 -0.78 -3.77 -2.61
CA GLN A 218 0.09 -4.29 -3.66
C GLN A 218 1.44 -4.75 -3.09
N ILE A 219 2.10 -3.89 -2.30
CA ILE A 219 3.40 -4.21 -1.71
C ILE A 219 3.26 -5.33 -0.66
N LYS A 220 2.15 -5.44 0.07
CA LYS A 220 1.93 -6.55 1.01
C LYS A 220 1.84 -7.91 0.33
N ILE A 221 1.00 -8.01 -0.71
CA ILE A 221 0.83 -9.25 -1.48
C ILE A 221 2.16 -9.63 -2.10
N LEU A 222 2.80 -8.66 -2.76
CA LEU A 222 4.08 -8.86 -3.42
C LEU A 222 5.16 -9.31 -2.43
N ALA A 223 5.27 -8.63 -1.29
CA ALA A 223 6.27 -8.94 -0.26
C ALA A 223 6.07 -10.34 0.30
N PHE A 224 4.83 -10.74 0.55
CA PHE A 224 4.53 -12.08 1.02
C PHE A 224 4.89 -13.13 -0.04
N ASN A 225 4.37 -13.00 -1.25
CA ASN A 225 4.60 -13.98 -2.32
C ASN A 225 6.09 -14.12 -2.63
N TYR A 226 6.83 -13.01 -2.66
CA TYR A 226 8.27 -13.04 -2.86
C TYR A 226 9.01 -13.70 -1.69
N SER A 227 8.68 -13.31 -0.45
CA SER A 227 9.35 -13.88 0.74
C SER A 227 9.05 -15.36 0.93
N ALA A 228 7.88 -15.83 0.50
CA ALA A 228 7.47 -17.23 0.54
C ALA A 228 7.99 -18.04 -0.67
N GLY A 229 8.75 -17.43 -1.58
CA GLY A 229 9.31 -18.11 -2.76
C GLY A 229 8.30 -18.43 -3.86
N PHE A 230 7.12 -17.81 -3.84
CA PHE A 230 6.06 -18.06 -4.80
C PHE A 230 6.25 -17.34 -6.14
N ILE A 231 6.99 -16.22 -6.12
CA ILE A 231 7.36 -15.46 -7.31
C ILE A 231 8.87 -15.25 -7.33
N SER A 232 9.44 -15.11 -8.53
CA SER A 232 10.87 -14.89 -8.70
C SER A 232 11.29 -13.46 -8.35
N GLU A 233 12.60 -13.23 -8.19
CA GLU A 233 13.16 -11.87 -8.04
C GLU A 233 12.85 -10.99 -9.25
N GLU A 234 12.90 -11.54 -10.46
CA GLU A 234 12.58 -10.81 -11.69
C GLU A 234 11.11 -10.38 -11.73
N GLU A 235 10.20 -11.28 -11.35
CA GLU A 235 8.77 -10.97 -11.25
C GLU A 235 8.50 -9.91 -10.17
N ALA A 236 9.13 -10.02 -9.01
CA ALA A 236 9.04 -9.03 -7.95
C ALA A 236 9.55 -7.65 -8.43
N LYS A 237 10.70 -7.62 -9.11
CA LYS A 237 11.27 -6.40 -9.71
C LYS A 237 10.32 -5.76 -10.71
N ASN A 238 9.75 -6.54 -11.63
CA ASN A 238 8.82 -6.04 -12.63
C ASN A 238 7.54 -5.46 -11.99
N ASN A 239 7.03 -6.08 -10.92
CA ASN A 239 5.89 -5.53 -10.18
C ASN A 239 6.24 -4.24 -9.43
N LEU A 240 7.42 -4.15 -8.82
CA LEU A 240 7.88 -2.91 -8.19
C LEU A 240 8.03 -1.78 -9.23
N ILE A 241 8.60 -2.07 -10.40
CA ILE A 241 8.70 -1.13 -11.52
C ILE A 241 7.30 -0.56 -11.84
N LYS A 242 6.29 -1.40 -12.03
CA LYS A 242 4.91 -0.96 -12.30
C LYS A 242 4.35 -0.09 -11.17
N ILE A 243 4.52 -0.51 -9.92
CA ILE A 243 4.03 0.24 -8.75
C ILE A 243 4.67 1.63 -8.70
N TYR A 244 6.00 1.72 -8.79
CA TYR A 244 6.72 2.99 -8.64
C TYR A 244 6.59 3.92 -9.86
N LEU A 245 6.36 3.39 -11.06
CA LEU A 245 6.14 4.19 -12.27
C LEU A 245 4.70 4.66 -12.43
N SER A 246 3.73 3.90 -11.93
CA SER A 246 2.32 4.31 -11.90
C SER A 246 2.02 5.42 -10.88
N ALA A 247 2.91 5.61 -9.92
CA ALA A 247 2.67 6.50 -8.81
C ALA A 247 3.16 7.93 -9.10
N PRO A 248 2.47 8.97 -8.57
CA PRO A 248 2.92 10.36 -8.62
C PRO A 248 4.06 10.61 -7.62
N ILE A 249 5.15 9.84 -7.77
CA ILE A 249 6.48 10.06 -7.19
C ILE A 249 7.20 11.16 -7.99
N SER A 250 6.67 11.47 -9.18
CA SER A 250 7.11 12.50 -10.13
C SER A 250 6.92 13.95 -9.66
N GLN A 251 6.62 14.22 -8.38
CA GLN A 251 6.74 15.59 -7.85
C GLN A 251 8.24 15.96 -7.71
N ARG A 252 8.93 16.18 -8.85
CA ARG A 252 10.38 16.37 -9.00
C ARG A 252 10.99 17.53 -8.19
N LYS A 253 10.17 18.29 -7.45
CA LYS A 253 10.59 19.41 -6.60
C LYS A 253 10.77 19.02 -5.13
N LYS A 254 10.32 17.83 -4.73
CA LYS A 254 10.38 17.36 -3.34
C LYS A 254 11.06 15.99 -3.27
N ILE A 255 11.75 15.77 -2.17
CA ILE A 255 12.33 14.48 -1.80
C ILE A 255 11.17 13.54 -1.47
N TYR A 256 11.11 12.40 -2.16
CA TYR A 256 10.15 11.35 -1.84
C TYR A 256 10.69 10.52 -0.69
N LEU A 257 9.91 10.35 0.38
CA LEU A 257 10.24 9.45 1.47
C LEU A 257 9.13 8.44 1.67
N GLU A 258 9.44 7.15 1.72
CA GLU A 258 8.47 6.09 1.98
C GLU A 258 8.86 5.27 3.20
N SER A 259 7.91 5.07 4.11
CA SER A 259 8.05 4.16 5.24
C SER A 259 7.04 3.03 5.14
N ASP A 260 7.54 1.85 4.78
CA ASP A 260 6.76 0.62 4.70
C ASP A 260 7.63 -0.59 5.10
N GLN A 261 7.19 -1.33 6.13
CA GLN A 261 7.88 -2.54 6.58
C GLN A 261 7.91 -3.67 5.54
N LYS A 262 7.01 -3.62 4.55
CA LYS A 262 6.87 -4.67 3.53
C LYS A 262 7.86 -4.49 2.38
N LEU A 263 8.61 -3.40 2.36
CA LEU A 263 9.71 -3.21 1.41
C LEU A 263 11.00 -3.95 1.80
N VAL A 264 11.09 -4.45 3.03
CA VAL A 264 12.32 -5.09 3.52
C VAL A 264 12.81 -6.26 2.65
N PRO A 265 11.96 -7.17 2.12
CA PRO A 265 12.45 -8.23 1.24
C PRO A 265 13.11 -7.69 -0.03
N PHE A 266 12.74 -6.48 -0.43
CA PHE A 266 13.10 -5.87 -1.69
C PHE A 266 14.29 -4.91 -1.60
N ILE A 267 15.00 -4.80 -0.47
CA ILE A 267 16.10 -3.81 -0.31
C ILE A 267 17.11 -3.88 -1.47
N LYS A 268 17.54 -5.08 -1.86
CA LYS A 268 18.46 -5.29 -3.00
C LYS A 268 17.83 -4.86 -4.33
N ILE A 269 16.57 -5.23 -4.58
CA ILE A 269 15.85 -4.87 -5.81
C ILE A 269 15.68 -3.35 -5.88
N ILE A 270 15.24 -2.71 -4.79
CA ILE A 270 15.08 -1.26 -4.66
C ILE A 270 16.41 -0.55 -4.86
N SER A 271 17.52 -1.07 -4.32
CA SER A 271 18.87 -0.54 -4.58
C SER A 271 19.21 -0.54 -6.07
N SER A 272 18.87 -1.62 -6.79
CA SER A 272 19.09 -1.71 -8.23
C SER A 272 18.20 -0.76 -9.04
N LEU A 273 16.96 -0.52 -8.60
CA LEU A 273 16.01 0.38 -9.25
C LEU A 273 16.31 1.85 -8.96
N PHE A 274 16.79 2.16 -7.75
CA PHE A 274 17.07 3.50 -7.25
C PHE A 274 18.51 3.60 -6.71
N PRO A 275 19.53 3.63 -7.60
CA PRO A 275 20.94 3.56 -7.20
C PRO A 275 21.40 4.77 -6.35
N LYS A 276 20.71 5.91 -6.44
CA LYS A 276 20.99 7.12 -5.65
C LYS A 276 20.13 7.24 -4.39
N ALA A 277 19.20 6.30 -4.14
CA ALA A 277 18.32 6.38 -2.99
C ALA A 277 19.11 6.31 -1.67
N LYS A 278 18.53 6.92 -0.63
CA LYS A 278 19.04 6.85 0.74
C LYS A 278 18.19 5.87 1.54
N PHE A 279 18.82 5.02 2.34
CA PHE A 279 18.15 3.99 3.12
C PHE A 279 18.24 4.28 4.61
N ILE A 280 17.11 4.20 5.28
CA ILE A 280 17.01 4.36 6.74
C ILE A 280 16.56 3.04 7.34
N TRP A 281 17.33 2.51 8.28
CA TRP A 281 16.87 1.42 9.14
C TRP A 281 16.27 2.02 10.41
N LEU A 282 14.94 2.03 10.49
CA LEU A 282 14.21 2.46 11.67
C LEU A 282 13.95 1.25 12.57
N ILE A 283 14.62 1.21 13.72
CA ILE A 283 14.51 0.11 14.68
C ILE A 283 13.97 0.59 16.03
N ARG A 284 13.34 -0.31 16.77
CA ARG A 284 12.81 -0.09 18.11
C ARG A 284 13.23 -1.23 19.02
N SER A 285 13.42 -0.95 20.31
CA SER A 285 13.75 -1.98 21.30
C SER A 285 12.76 -3.16 21.27
N PRO A 286 13.24 -4.42 21.37
CA PRO A 286 12.41 -5.61 21.23
C PRO A 286 11.30 -5.68 22.28
N GLY A 287 11.58 -5.28 23.52
CA GLY A 287 10.57 -5.25 24.59
C GLY A 287 9.44 -4.25 24.34
N SER A 288 9.76 -3.08 23.79
CA SER A 288 8.77 -2.07 23.43
C SER A 288 7.95 -2.49 22.20
N PHE A 289 8.60 -3.16 21.25
CA PHE A 289 7.93 -3.76 20.09
C PHE A 289 6.96 -4.87 20.53
N LEU A 290 7.40 -5.83 21.35
CA LEU A 290 6.60 -6.94 21.85
C LEU A 290 5.29 -6.45 22.47
N LYS A 291 5.37 -5.51 23.41
CA LYS A 291 4.20 -4.89 24.04
C LYS A 291 3.25 -4.26 23.00
N SER A 292 3.80 -3.59 21.98
CA SER A 292 3.03 -2.91 20.94
C SER A 292 2.31 -3.87 19.99
N ALA A 293 2.99 -4.94 19.58
CA ALA A 293 2.46 -5.99 18.71
C ALA A 293 1.41 -6.83 19.44
N LYS A 294 1.71 -7.27 20.66
CA LYS A 294 0.79 -8.07 21.50
C LYS A 294 -0.52 -7.35 21.78
N ALA A 295 -0.47 -6.04 22.11
CA ALA A 295 -1.67 -5.23 22.33
C ALA A 295 -2.58 -5.08 21.09
N ARG A 296 -2.09 -5.46 19.90
CA ARG A 296 -2.82 -5.47 18.63
C ARG A 296 -3.21 -6.87 18.15
N GLY A 297 -2.80 -7.91 18.87
CA GLY A 297 -3.17 -9.29 18.54
C GLY A 297 -2.45 -9.87 17.32
N TRP A 298 -1.27 -9.35 16.96
CA TRP A 298 -0.41 -9.98 15.93
C TRP A 298 -0.18 -11.45 16.31
N PHE A 299 -0.31 -12.41 15.40
CA PHE A 299 -0.17 -13.85 15.66
C PHE A 299 -1.28 -14.53 16.47
N LEU A 300 -2.45 -13.89 16.64
CA LEU A 300 -3.61 -14.54 17.27
C LEU A 300 -4.56 -15.21 16.27
N ASN A 301 -4.89 -14.54 15.15
CA ASN A 301 -5.83 -15.02 14.13
C ASN A 301 -5.42 -14.55 12.72
N ASP A 302 -4.12 -14.41 12.49
CA ASP A 302 -3.54 -13.78 11.29
C ASP A 302 -2.67 -14.75 10.48
N TYR A 303 -2.90 -16.05 10.62
CA TYR A 303 -2.20 -17.03 9.81
C TYR A 303 -2.59 -16.84 8.33
N PRO A 304 -1.61 -16.72 7.41
CA PRO A 304 -1.88 -16.47 6.00
C PRO A 304 -2.69 -17.60 5.36
N THR A 305 -3.72 -17.23 4.60
CA THR A 305 -4.41 -18.18 3.72
C THR A 305 -3.68 -18.20 2.38
N VAL A 306 -3.13 -19.35 2.00
CA VAL A 306 -2.44 -19.52 0.71
C VAL A 306 -3.24 -20.47 -0.18
N LEU A 307 -3.42 -20.08 -1.43
CA LEU A 307 -4.03 -20.91 -2.47
C LEU A 307 -3.21 -20.76 -3.75
N ASN A 308 -2.89 -21.88 -4.41
CA ASN A 308 -2.09 -21.89 -5.66
C ASN A 308 -0.81 -21.05 -5.57
N ASN A 309 -0.05 -21.21 -4.47
CA ASN A 309 1.16 -20.44 -4.19
C ASN A 309 0.93 -18.92 -4.21
N GLN A 310 -0.20 -18.46 -3.69
CA GLN A 310 -0.48 -17.03 -3.56
C GLN A 310 -1.23 -16.74 -2.26
N VAL A 311 -0.85 -15.67 -1.57
CA VAL A 311 -1.57 -15.24 -0.37
C VAL A 311 -2.90 -14.60 -0.74
N LEU A 312 -3.98 -15.08 -0.13
CA LEU A 312 -5.30 -14.50 -0.26
C LEU A 312 -5.47 -13.38 0.76
N ILE A 313 -5.89 -12.21 0.27
CA ILE A 313 -6.31 -11.09 1.11
C ILE A 313 -7.83 -10.97 1.06
N THR A 314 -8.48 -11.11 2.21
CA THR A 314 -9.86 -10.67 2.38
C THR A 314 -9.90 -9.26 3.00
N PRO A 315 -10.96 -8.46 2.76
CA PRO A 315 -11.14 -7.16 3.42
C PRO A 315 -11.00 -7.22 4.94
N GLU A 316 -11.44 -8.31 5.56
CA GLU A 316 -11.36 -8.55 7.00
C GLU A 316 -9.92 -8.77 7.48
N MET A 317 -9.03 -9.23 6.59
CA MET A 317 -7.66 -9.60 6.93
C MET A 317 -6.60 -8.65 6.34
N MET A 318 -6.97 -7.53 5.69
CA MET A 318 -6.01 -6.64 5.00
C MET A 318 -4.83 -6.17 5.86
N SER A 319 -4.99 -6.03 7.18
CA SER A 319 -3.88 -5.66 8.06
C SER A 319 -2.99 -6.83 8.46
N ASP A 320 -3.55 -8.03 8.52
CA ASP A 320 -3.08 -9.14 9.33
C ASP A 320 -2.66 -10.35 8.46
N ALA A 321 -3.39 -10.67 7.38
CA ALA A 321 -3.19 -11.84 6.50
C ALA A 321 -1.81 -11.96 5.84
N CYS A 322 -1.09 -10.86 5.65
CA CYS A 322 0.19 -10.85 4.92
C CYS A 322 1.38 -10.71 5.84
N ARG A 323 1.25 -11.15 7.09
CA ARG A 323 2.37 -11.30 8.01
C ARG A 323 3.06 -12.61 7.68
N LEU A 324 4.29 -12.53 7.17
CA LEU A 324 5.12 -13.72 6.98
C LEU A 324 5.25 -14.45 8.32
N THR A 325 4.99 -15.74 8.31
CA THR A 325 5.17 -16.65 9.44
C THR A 325 6.43 -17.50 9.23
N GLY A 326 7.02 -18.01 10.30
CA GLY A 326 8.29 -18.73 10.23
C GLY A 326 8.26 -20.00 9.39
N ASP A 327 7.09 -20.59 9.20
CA ASP A 327 6.89 -21.77 8.35
C ASP A 327 6.82 -21.47 6.84
N PHE A 328 6.71 -20.19 6.46
CA PHE A 328 6.96 -19.74 5.09
C PHE A 328 8.41 -19.27 4.89
N THR A 329 9.28 -19.61 5.85
CA THR A 329 10.73 -19.44 5.76
C THR A 329 11.39 -20.79 6.00
N ASP A 330 12.68 -20.90 5.74
CA ASP A 330 13.42 -22.14 6.01
C ASP A 330 13.79 -22.30 7.51
N GLU A 331 13.28 -21.44 8.42
CA GLU A 331 13.61 -21.48 9.85
C GLU A 331 12.71 -22.43 10.67
N PHE A 332 11.50 -22.75 10.20
CA PHE A 332 10.56 -23.59 10.93
C PHE A 332 9.75 -24.49 9.99
N THR A 333 9.44 -25.69 10.44
CA THR A 333 8.29 -26.43 9.92
C THR A 333 6.98 -25.78 10.37
N LYS A 334 5.87 -26.13 9.72
CA LYS A 334 4.54 -25.65 10.11
C LYS A 334 4.18 -26.07 11.53
N GLU A 335 4.48 -27.31 11.91
CA GLU A 335 4.22 -27.86 13.23
C GLU A 335 5.02 -27.11 14.31
N GLU A 336 6.31 -26.87 14.06
CA GLU A 336 7.16 -26.09 14.97
C GLU A 336 6.64 -24.66 15.13
N TRP A 337 6.34 -23.98 14.02
CA TRP A 337 5.79 -22.63 14.06
C TRP A 337 4.49 -22.57 14.86
N LEU A 338 3.56 -23.51 14.62
CA LEU A 338 2.29 -23.55 15.34
C LEU A 338 2.49 -23.82 16.84
N SER A 339 3.51 -24.57 17.22
CA SER A 339 3.86 -24.86 18.61
C SER A 339 4.46 -23.66 19.38
N LEU A 340 5.01 -22.66 18.67
CA LEU A 340 5.58 -21.48 19.32
C LEU A 340 4.52 -20.69 20.10
N SER A 341 4.94 -20.17 21.25
CA SER A 341 4.09 -19.25 22.02
C SER A 341 3.82 -17.97 21.25
N HIS A 342 2.77 -17.26 21.65
CA HIS A 342 2.42 -15.96 21.06
C HIS A 342 3.57 -14.94 21.15
N ASP A 343 4.27 -14.90 22.29
CA ASP A 343 5.40 -13.98 22.49
C ASP A 343 6.62 -14.41 21.66
N ASP A 344 6.87 -15.72 21.52
CA ASP A 344 7.94 -16.25 20.66
C ASP A 344 7.71 -15.86 19.20
N LYS A 345 6.49 -15.99 18.66
CA LYS A 345 6.16 -15.58 17.27
C LYS A 345 6.41 -14.09 17.03
N ILE A 346 6.07 -13.25 18.01
CA ILE A 346 6.30 -11.80 17.91
C ILE A 346 7.80 -11.47 17.95
N LEU A 347 8.56 -12.09 18.86
CA LEU A 347 9.99 -11.84 18.99
C LEU A 347 10.79 -12.42 17.83
N TRP A 348 10.39 -13.59 17.33
CA TRP A 348 10.85 -14.13 16.05
C TRP A 348 10.71 -13.09 14.96
N TYR A 349 9.49 -12.56 14.77
CA TYR A 349 9.23 -11.59 13.71
C TYR A 349 10.12 -10.35 13.87
N TRP A 350 10.27 -9.83 15.10
CA TRP A 350 11.17 -8.70 15.33
C TRP A 350 12.60 -9.01 14.92
N PHE A 351 13.12 -10.17 15.33
CA PHE A 351 14.50 -10.56 15.08
C PHE A 351 14.76 -10.86 13.61
N TYR A 352 13.94 -11.72 13.00
CA TYR A 352 14.00 -12.13 11.61
C TYR A 352 14.06 -10.91 10.67
N TRP A 353 13.09 -9.99 10.79
CA TRP A 353 13.04 -8.83 9.91
C TRP A 353 14.23 -7.88 10.12
N ASN A 354 14.68 -7.66 11.36
CA ASN A 354 15.86 -6.83 11.61
C ASN A 354 17.14 -7.47 11.09
N LYS A 355 17.29 -8.80 11.19
CA LYS A 355 18.42 -9.53 10.62
C LYS A 355 18.41 -9.47 9.09
N LEU A 356 17.23 -9.59 8.48
CA LEU A 356 17.07 -9.45 7.05
C LEU A 356 17.43 -8.02 6.58
N ILE A 357 17.00 -6.97 7.29
CA ILE A 357 17.40 -5.58 7.00
C ILE A 357 18.92 -5.44 7.10
N GLU A 358 19.52 -5.88 8.21
CA GLU A 358 20.97 -5.81 8.43
C GLU A 358 21.74 -6.46 7.27
N HIS A 359 21.39 -7.71 6.95
CA HIS A 359 22.04 -8.49 5.91
C HIS A 359 21.92 -7.82 4.53
N GLN A 360 20.70 -7.41 4.14
CA GLN A 360 20.51 -6.79 2.83
C GLN A 360 21.16 -5.40 2.75
N LEU A 361 21.07 -4.58 3.81
CA LEU A 361 21.73 -3.28 3.82
C LEU A 361 23.25 -3.39 3.75
N ARG A 362 23.89 -4.41 4.33
CA ARG A 362 25.34 -4.64 4.15
C ARG A 362 25.72 -4.89 2.69
N SER A 363 24.84 -5.55 1.93
CA SER A 363 25.10 -5.95 0.54
C SER A 363 24.90 -4.86 -0.53
N VAL A 364 24.39 -3.69 -0.17
CA VAL A 364 24.08 -2.59 -1.12
C VAL A 364 24.99 -1.38 -0.90
N SER A 365 25.24 -0.58 -1.94
CA SER A 365 26.15 0.58 -1.88
C SER A 365 25.46 1.90 -1.53
N ASN A 366 24.12 1.93 -1.44
CA ASN A 366 23.35 3.12 -1.10
C ASN A 366 23.81 3.74 0.23
N LYS A 367 23.59 5.05 0.39
CA LYS A 367 23.79 5.71 1.68
C LYS A 367 22.82 5.15 2.70
N LYS A 368 23.30 4.83 3.91
CA LYS A 368 22.53 4.18 4.96
C LYS A 368 22.53 5.03 6.23
N TYR A 369 21.46 4.95 7.01
CA TYR A 369 21.34 5.61 8.31
C TYR A 369 20.56 4.71 9.27
N LEU A 370 21.14 4.42 10.44
CA LEU A 370 20.46 3.70 11.51
C LEU A 370 19.76 4.70 12.42
N LEU A 371 18.46 4.55 12.62
CA LEU A 371 17.70 5.37 13.55
C LEU A 371 16.97 4.49 14.56
N LYS A 372 17.34 4.63 15.82
CA LYS A 372 16.58 4.07 16.95
C LYS A 372 15.39 4.97 17.23
N LEU A 373 14.19 4.40 17.34
CA LEU A 373 12.96 5.15 17.57
C LEU A 373 13.02 5.96 18.86
N GLU A 374 13.66 5.40 19.88
CA GLU A 374 13.89 6.02 21.19
C GLU A 374 14.69 7.33 21.08
N ASP A 375 15.55 7.44 20.06
CA ASP A 375 16.46 8.56 19.82
C ASP A 375 15.95 9.50 18.71
N ILE A 376 14.72 9.32 18.21
CA ILE A 376 14.19 10.09 17.08
C ILE A 376 14.21 11.61 17.31
N ASN A 377 14.00 12.03 18.56
CA ASN A 377 13.99 13.45 18.91
C ASN A 377 15.39 14.03 19.07
N THR A 378 16.31 13.28 19.68
CA THR A 378 17.71 13.70 19.86
C THR A 378 18.46 13.70 18.53
N ASN A 379 18.09 12.81 17.61
CA ASN A 379 18.73 12.63 16.32
C ASN A 379 17.94 13.29 15.17
N ALA A 380 17.02 14.21 15.47
CA ALA A 380 16.23 14.89 14.45
C ALA A 380 17.12 15.69 13.48
N LYS A 381 18.16 16.36 14.01
CA LYS A 381 19.12 17.12 13.20
C LYS A 381 19.86 16.22 12.21
N SER A 382 20.51 15.16 12.69
CA SER A 382 21.24 14.22 11.84
C SER A 382 20.33 13.49 10.87
N PHE A 383 19.08 13.18 11.25
CA PHE A 383 18.07 12.64 10.34
C PHE A 383 17.79 13.59 9.16
N PHE A 384 17.55 14.87 9.41
CA PHE A 384 17.27 15.84 8.33
C PHE A 384 18.52 16.18 7.50
N GLU A 385 19.70 16.22 8.11
CA GLU A 385 20.96 16.32 7.39
C GLU A 385 21.16 15.11 6.45
N PHE A 386 20.85 13.90 6.92
CA PHE A 386 20.90 12.71 6.08
C PHE A 386 19.86 12.76 4.94
N VAL A 387 18.60 13.09 5.23
CA VAL A 387 17.51 13.06 4.25
C VAL A 387 17.61 14.20 3.24
N SER A 388 17.71 15.45 3.71
CA SER A 388 17.63 16.66 2.87
C SER A 388 18.91 17.49 2.78
N ASN A 389 19.99 17.14 3.50
CA ASN A 389 21.17 17.99 3.70
C ASN A 389 20.86 19.38 4.31
N GLU A 390 19.68 19.52 4.92
CA GLU A 390 19.18 20.78 5.46
C GLU A 390 18.41 20.48 6.75
N PHE A 391 18.72 21.21 7.82
CA PHE A 391 17.98 21.17 9.07
C PHE A 391 17.39 22.55 9.38
N ASN A 392 16.09 22.62 9.62
CA ASN A 392 15.45 23.83 10.10
C ASN A 392 15.65 23.96 11.62
N SER A 393 16.39 24.98 12.05
CA SER A 393 16.71 25.23 13.47
C SER A 393 15.49 25.48 14.35
N ASP A 394 14.33 25.86 13.78
CA ASP A 394 13.10 26.17 14.53
C ASP A 394 12.31 24.93 14.93
N TRP A 395 12.83 23.72 14.65
CA TRP A 395 12.16 22.48 14.97
C TRP A 395 12.03 22.26 16.49
N LYS A 396 10.85 21.79 16.91
CA LYS A 396 10.56 21.38 18.28
C LYS A 396 10.19 19.89 18.34
N PRO A 397 10.74 19.13 19.31
CA PRO A 397 10.35 17.76 19.56
C PRO A 397 8.85 17.66 19.88
N GLU A 398 8.17 16.72 19.26
CA GLU A 398 6.80 16.37 19.62
C GLU A 398 6.72 14.87 19.90
N VAL A 399 6.17 14.51 21.07
CA VAL A 399 5.91 13.11 21.41
C VAL A 399 4.67 12.65 20.63
N THR A 400 4.89 12.17 19.41
CA THR A 400 3.84 11.65 18.52
C THR A 400 3.42 10.22 18.90
N ASN A 401 4.24 9.48 19.63
CA ASN A 401 4.02 8.08 20.01
C ASN A 401 3.14 7.91 21.26
N LYS A 402 1.94 8.49 21.27
CA LYS A 402 0.94 8.18 22.31
C LYS A 402 0.16 6.93 21.93
N VAL A 403 0.14 5.93 22.82
CA VAL A 403 -0.72 4.75 22.67
C VAL A 403 -2.18 5.22 22.60
N LYS A 404 -2.90 4.87 21.53
CA LYS A 404 -4.33 5.22 21.41
C LYS A 404 -5.08 4.69 22.64
N LYS A 405 -6.00 5.48 23.20
CA LYS A 405 -6.76 5.17 24.43
C LYS A 405 -7.35 3.75 24.44
N LYS A 406 -7.86 3.28 23.28
CA LYS A 406 -8.41 1.91 23.11
C LYS A 406 -7.41 0.77 23.38
N HIS A 407 -6.11 1.01 23.20
CA HIS A 407 -5.06 0.03 23.45
C HIS A 407 -4.37 0.21 24.79
N GLN A 408 -4.60 1.32 25.51
CA GLN A 408 -3.83 1.66 26.69
C GLN A 408 -4.01 0.63 27.82
N LYS A 409 -5.24 0.18 28.08
CA LYS A 409 -5.52 -0.88 29.07
C LYS A 409 -4.78 -2.18 28.75
N LYS A 410 -4.87 -2.65 27.50
CA LYS A 410 -4.16 -3.85 27.01
C LYS A 410 -2.65 -3.67 27.08
N TYR A 411 -2.14 -2.49 26.76
CA TYR A 411 -0.70 -2.20 26.76
C TYR A 411 -0.12 -2.22 28.19
N SER A 412 -0.83 -1.62 29.15
CA SER A 412 -0.42 -1.60 30.56
C SER A 412 -0.52 -2.96 31.25
N SER A 413 -1.37 -3.87 30.77
CA SER A 413 -1.54 -5.21 31.34
C SER A 413 -0.55 -6.25 30.83
N VAL A 414 0.30 -5.93 29.85
CA VAL A 414 1.29 -6.88 29.33
C VAL A 414 2.49 -6.94 30.27
N THR A 415 2.55 -7.99 31.08
CA THR A 415 3.77 -8.40 31.80
C THR A 415 4.70 -9.14 30.85
N ASN A 416 6.01 -8.90 30.99
CA ASN A 416 7.01 -9.69 30.28
C ASN A 416 7.10 -11.05 30.98
N ASN A 417 6.39 -12.04 30.45
CA ASN A 417 6.54 -13.41 30.91
C ASN A 417 7.87 -13.98 30.41
N LYS A 418 8.37 -15.02 31.07
CA LYS A 418 9.55 -15.75 30.62
C LYS A 418 9.26 -16.34 29.24
N VAL A 419 10.01 -15.90 28.23
CA VAL A 419 9.89 -16.36 26.84
C VAL A 419 10.78 -17.60 26.69
N ASN A 420 10.29 -18.65 26.03
CA ASN A 420 10.97 -19.95 26.00
C ASN A 420 11.97 -20.09 24.85
N TYR A 421 11.65 -19.57 23.66
CA TYR A 421 12.48 -19.75 22.47
C TYR A 421 13.37 -18.54 22.20
N TYR A 422 12.82 -17.34 22.27
CA TYR A 422 13.58 -16.10 22.12
C TYR A 422 13.92 -15.48 23.47
N ASP A 423 15.19 -15.50 23.84
CA ASP A 423 15.68 -14.79 25.02
C ASP A 423 15.64 -13.26 24.78
N LEU A 424 14.69 -12.59 25.43
CA LEU A 424 14.50 -11.15 25.30
C LEU A 424 15.76 -10.37 25.72
N GLU A 425 16.55 -10.86 26.67
CA GLU A 425 17.79 -10.19 27.07
C GLU A 425 18.83 -10.28 25.96
N LYS A 426 19.00 -11.44 25.31
CA LYS A 426 19.88 -11.56 24.13
C LYS A 426 19.45 -10.64 22.98
N LEU A 427 18.15 -10.47 22.77
CA LEU A 427 17.64 -9.54 21.75
C LEU A 427 17.89 -8.07 22.12
N LYS A 428 17.87 -7.73 23.41
CA LYS A 428 18.26 -6.39 23.89
C LYS A 428 19.77 -6.18 23.75
N ASP A 429 20.58 -7.20 23.98
CA ASP A 429 22.03 -7.13 23.78
C ASP A 429 22.34 -6.90 22.30
N TYR A 430 21.70 -7.68 21.42
CA TYR A 430 21.76 -7.46 19.97
C TYR A 430 21.36 -6.01 19.63
N TYR A 431 20.19 -5.54 20.08
CA TYR A 431 19.73 -4.17 19.85
C TYR A 431 20.70 -3.09 20.36
N SER A 432 21.30 -3.31 21.52
CA SER A 432 22.24 -2.37 22.15
C SER A 432 23.57 -2.35 21.40
N SER A 433 23.98 -3.48 20.81
CA SER A 433 25.18 -3.59 19.98
C SER A 433 25.07 -2.91 18.61
N LEU A 434 23.84 -2.59 18.17
CA LEU A 434 23.63 -1.85 16.93
C LEU A 434 24.05 -0.38 17.11
N ASP A 435 24.98 0.05 16.27
CA ASP A 435 25.48 1.42 16.20
C ASP A 435 25.60 1.87 14.72
N GLU A 436 26.02 3.12 14.51
CA GLU A 436 26.20 3.66 13.16
C GLU A 436 27.35 2.97 12.39
N ASN A 437 28.31 2.36 13.10
CA ASN A 437 29.43 1.64 12.50
C ASN A 437 29.04 0.28 11.93
N ILE A 438 27.80 -0.18 12.12
CA ILE A 438 27.32 -1.45 11.58
C ILE A 438 27.38 -1.53 10.04
N PHE A 439 27.51 -0.37 9.38
CA PHE A 439 27.65 -0.28 7.94
C PHE A 439 29.09 0.01 7.47
N SER A 440 30.07 0.10 8.39
CA SER A 440 31.47 0.28 8.01
C SER A 440 32.00 -0.99 7.33
N LEU A 441 32.91 -0.81 6.36
CA LEU A 441 33.49 -1.92 5.58
C LEU A 441 34.20 -2.96 6.45
N GLU A 442 34.72 -2.56 7.61
CA GLU A 442 35.50 -3.41 8.53
C GLU A 442 34.68 -4.59 9.10
N ARG A 443 33.36 -4.44 9.25
CA ARG A 443 32.47 -5.51 9.76
C ARG A 443 31.85 -6.38 8.68
N ILE A 444 32.06 -6.12 7.38
CA ILE A 444 31.42 -6.88 6.30
C ILE A 444 32.10 -8.24 6.05
N ASN A 445 33.30 -8.45 6.60
CA ASN A 445 34.08 -9.69 6.46
C ASN A 445 34.02 -10.63 7.69
N GLU A 446 33.20 -10.29 8.69
CA GLU A 446 32.82 -11.15 9.83
C GLU A 446 31.35 -11.55 9.71
#